data_AF-A0A5K1B1T3-F1
#
_entry.id   AF-A0A5K1B1T3-F1
#
_cell.length_a   1.000
_cell.length_b   1.000
_cell.length_c   1.000
_cell.angle_alpha   90.00
_cell.angle_beta   90.00
_cell.angle_gamma   90.00
#
_symmetry.space_group_name_H-M   'P 1'
#
loop_
_entity.id
_entity.type
_entity.pdbx_description
1 polymer ?
#
loop_
_entity_poly.entity_id
_entity_poly.type
_entity_poly.pdbx_seq_one_letter_code
_entity_poly.pdbx_strand_id
1 'polypeptide(L)'
;LGQLSTPYALENGGWSSIFLLVGLGVICAYTSHVMGKCLKQSPKSRNYQDIGELAFGGKGRFVAAFFIYSEIFLALVSYTISLGDNLATIFHNKHIYITWMNISTRHLLTIMAVFISLPSLWLRDFSSISFLSSGGIIMSLMIFATVSWTAISWGAKANHRIPALQLQNIPGISGLYMFSYAGHVVFPDIYRAMKDPSKFTK
;
A
#
# COMPACT_ATOMS: atom_id res chain seq x y z
N LEU A 1 5.02 -1.15 -2.54
CA LEU A 1 5.59 -1.06 -1.18
C LEU A 1 5.30 -2.31 -0.35
N GLY A 2 4.03 -2.59 0.03
CA GLY A 2 3.70 -3.66 0.98
C GLY A 2 4.29 -5.05 0.65
N GLN A 3 4.16 -5.48 -0.61
CA GLN A 3 4.75 -6.75 -1.08
C GLN A 3 6.28 -6.78 -0.97
N LEU A 4 6.96 -5.65 -1.19
CA LEU A 4 8.43 -5.55 -1.14
C LEU A 4 8.95 -5.39 0.30
N SER A 5 8.16 -4.79 1.19
CA SER A 5 8.52 -4.62 2.60
C SER A 5 8.22 -5.85 3.47
N THR A 6 7.35 -6.75 3.02
CA THR A 6 7.00 -7.99 3.72
C THR A 6 8.20 -8.91 4.00
N PRO A 7 9.09 -9.23 3.03
CA PRO A 7 10.27 -10.04 3.32
C PRO A 7 11.23 -9.36 4.30
N TYR A 8 11.43 -8.04 4.17
CA TYR A 8 12.23 -7.27 5.13
C TYR A 8 11.63 -7.30 6.55
N ALA A 9 10.30 -7.20 6.67
CA ALA A 9 9.60 -7.32 7.95
C ALA A 9 9.74 -8.73 8.56
N LEU A 10 9.70 -9.78 7.75
CA LEU A 10 9.94 -11.16 8.20
C LEU A 10 11.39 -11.37 8.67
N GLU A 11 12.36 -10.87 7.92
CA GLU A 11 13.78 -10.94 8.28
C GLU A 11 14.06 -10.28 9.64
N ASN A 12 13.50 -9.08 9.85
CA ASN A 12 13.67 -8.32 11.10
C ASN A 12 12.81 -8.83 12.27
N GLY A 13 11.63 -9.41 12.00
CA GLY A 13 10.72 -9.93 13.02
C GLY A 13 10.98 -11.37 13.43
N GLY A 14 11.66 -12.15 12.58
CA GLY A 14 11.85 -13.58 12.73
C GLY A 14 10.68 -14.40 12.18
N TRP A 15 10.87 -15.72 12.00
CA TRP A 15 9.87 -16.60 11.38
C TRP A 15 8.48 -16.53 12.01
N SER A 16 8.41 -16.40 13.34
CA SER A 16 7.14 -16.34 14.08
C SER A 16 6.36 -15.05 13.82
N SER A 17 6.97 -14.00 13.26
CA SER A 17 6.24 -12.78 12.90
C SER A 17 5.23 -13.01 11.77
N ILE A 18 5.33 -14.11 11.02
CA ILE A 18 4.35 -14.45 9.99
C ILE A 18 2.93 -14.63 10.57
N PHE A 19 2.81 -15.06 11.82
CA PHE A 19 1.51 -15.16 12.50
C PHE A 19 0.88 -13.79 12.70
N LEU A 20 1.70 -12.74 12.90
CA LEU A 20 1.21 -11.37 12.97
C LEU A 20 0.67 -10.91 11.61
N LEU A 21 1.38 -11.20 10.51
CA LEU A 21 0.91 -10.90 9.16
C LEU A 21 -0.45 -11.56 8.89
N VAL A 22 -0.56 -12.87 9.15
CA VAL A 22 -1.81 -13.62 8.98
C VAL A 22 -2.91 -13.06 9.88
N GLY A 23 -2.62 -12.78 11.15
CA GLY A 23 -3.58 -12.21 12.09
C GLY A 23 -4.11 -10.85 11.65
N LEU A 24 -3.23 -9.95 11.19
CA LEU A 24 -3.62 -8.66 10.62
C LEU A 24 -4.48 -8.83 9.36
N GLY A 25 -4.16 -9.81 8.51
CA GLY A 25 -4.98 -10.15 7.35
C GLY A 25 -6.38 -10.64 7.72
N VAL A 26 -6.51 -11.49 8.74
CA VAL A 26 -7.81 -11.94 9.26
C VAL A 26 -8.61 -10.77 9.84
N ILE A 27 -7.97 -9.90 10.61
CA ILE A 27 -8.61 -8.69 11.15
C ILE A 27 -9.10 -7.78 10.02
N CYS A 28 -8.25 -7.55 9.01
CA CYS A 28 -8.62 -6.75 7.83
C CYS A 28 -9.83 -7.36 7.11
N ALA A 29 -9.79 -8.66 6.81
CA ALA A 29 -10.92 -9.34 6.16
C ALA A 29 -12.22 -9.24 6.98
N TYR A 30 -12.12 -9.41 8.31
CA TYR A 30 -13.28 -9.28 9.19
C TYR A 30 -13.84 -7.86 9.20
N THR A 31 -13.01 -6.83 9.35
CA THR A 31 -13.47 -5.44 9.35
C THR A 31 -14.04 -5.03 7.99
N SER A 32 -13.50 -5.55 6.88
CA SER A 32 -14.07 -5.36 5.54
C SER A 32 -15.44 -5.99 5.37
N HIS A 33 -15.64 -7.18 5.95
CA HIS A 33 -16.94 -7.84 5.94
C HIS A 33 -17.97 -7.04 6.75
N VAL A 34 -17.59 -6.55 7.93
CA VAL A 34 -18.44 -5.66 8.76
C VAL A 34 -18.77 -4.37 8.00
N MET A 35 -17.77 -3.75 7.36
CA MET A 35 -17.92 -2.57 6.51
C MET A 35 -18.97 -2.81 5.40
N GLY A 36 -18.87 -3.92 4.69
CA GLY A 36 -19.84 -4.31 3.66
C GLY A 36 -21.26 -4.45 4.21
N LYS A 37 -21.43 -4.99 5.43
CA LYS A 37 -22.73 -5.05 6.11
C LYS A 37 -23.26 -3.65 6.46
N CYS A 38 -22.42 -2.76 6.97
CA CYS A 38 -22.81 -1.38 7.28
C CYS A 38 -23.31 -0.65 6.02
N LEU A 39 -22.58 -0.75 4.91
CA LEU A 39 -22.95 -0.14 3.63
C LEU A 39 -24.25 -0.73 3.06
N LYS A 40 -24.48 -2.04 3.23
CA LYS A 40 -25.72 -2.69 2.82
C LYS A 40 -26.93 -2.25 3.63
N GLN A 41 -26.77 -2.06 4.95
CA GLN A 41 -27.85 -1.66 5.85
C GLN A 41 -28.19 -0.17 5.77
N SER A 42 -27.24 0.67 5.36
CA SER A 42 -27.41 2.12 5.30
C SER A 42 -27.17 2.65 3.88
N PRO A 43 -28.20 2.64 3.00
CA PRO A 43 -28.06 3.09 1.60
C PRO A 43 -27.63 4.56 1.45
N LYS A 44 -27.82 5.38 2.49
CA LYS A 44 -27.38 6.77 2.53
C LYS A 44 -25.87 6.93 2.76
N SER A 45 -25.21 5.91 3.31
CA SER A 45 -23.79 5.95 3.62
C SER A 45 -22.96 5.67 2.38
N ARG A 46 -22.00 6.56 2.07
CA ARG A 46 -21.20 6.47 0.84
C ARG A 46 -19.71 6.24 1.10
N ASN A 47 -19.25 6.51 2.31
CA ASN A 47 -17.84 6.43 2.69
C ASN A 47 -17.70 6.20 4.20
N TYR A 48 -16.47 6.02 4.67
CA TYR A 48 -16.15 5.85 6.09
C TYR A 48 -16.68 6.98 6.98
N GLN A 49 -16.69 8.21 6.48
CA GLN A 49 -17.13 9.39 7.25
C GLN A 49 -18.63 9.32 7.54
N ASP A 50 -19.43 8.92 6.54
CA ASP A 50 -20.87 8.76 6.71
C ASP A 50 -21.21 7.62 7.67
N ILE A 51 -20.42 6.53 7.66
CA ILE A 51 -20.58 5.44 8.65
C ILE A 51 -20.27 5.94 10.05
N GLY A 52 -19.18 6.69 10.22
CA GLY A 52 -18.82 7.31 11.48
C GLY A 52 -19.90 8.28 11.99
N GLU A 53 -20.51 9.03 11.07
CA GLU A 53 -21.63 9.93 11.38
C GLU A 53 -22.88 9.20 11.86
N LEU A 54 -23.24 8.10 11.19
CA LEU A 54 -24.39 7.28 11.59
C LEU A 54 -24.18 6.60 12.95
N ALA A 55 -22.95 6.21 13.27
CA ALA A 55 -22.64 5.52 14.52
C ALA A 55 -22.44 6.47 15.71
N PHE A 56 -21.79 7.61 15.52
CA PHE A 56 -21.36 8.50 16.61
C PHE A 56 -21.67 10.00 16.38
N GLY A 57 -22.51 10.32 15.40
CA GLY A 57 -22.85 11.69 15.03
C GLY A 57 -21.67 12.47 14.43
N GLY A 58 -21.76 13.80 14.45
CA GLY A 58 -20.74 14.68 13.84
C GLY A 58 -19.31 14.46 14.34
N LYS A 59 -19.13 14.05 15.61
CA LYS A 59 -17.80 13.70 16.15
C LYS A 59 -17.22 12.47 15.47
N GLY A 60 -18.03 11.43 15.24
CA GLY A 60 -17.61 10.23 14.51
C GLY A 60 -17.21 10.53 13.08
N ARG A 61 -17.97 11.39 12.40
CA ARG A 61 -17.63 11.87 11.05
C ARG A 61 -16.25 12.50 11.02
N PHE A 62 -15.97 13.40 11.95
CA PHE A 62 -14.70 14.12 12.02
C PHE A 62 -13.52 13.18 12.31
N VAL A 63 -13.66 12.27 13.28
CA VAL A 63 -12.61 11.31 13.62
C VAL A 63 -12.32 10.37 12.44
N ALA A 64 -13.35 9.84 11.78
CA ALA A 64 -13.18 9.00 10.59
C ALA A 64 -12.48 9.78 9.47
N ALA A 65 -12.90 11.02 9.21
CA ALA A 65 -12.26 11.89 8.22
C ALA A 65 -10.78 12.09 8.51
N PHE A 66 -10.43 12.40 9.75
CA PHE A 66 -9.05 12.62 10.17
C PHE A 66 -8.17 11.41 9.89
N PHE A 67 -8.55 10.22 10.35
CA PHE A 67 -7.76 9.00 10.12
C PHE A 67 -7.63 8.66 8.64
N ILE A 68 -8.72 8.73 7.87
CA ILE A 68 -8.70 8.41 6.43
C ILE A 68 -7.80 9.38 5.66
N TYR A 69 -7.91 10.68 5.90
CA TYR A 69 -7.06 11.65 5.20
C TYR A 69 -5.60 11.57 5.63
N SER A 70 -5.32 11.33 6.93
CA SER A 70 -3.96 11.07 7.39
C SER A 70 -3.36 9.81 6.76
N GLU A 71 -4.13 8.72 6.65
CA GLU A 71 -3.68 7.48 6.01
C GLU A 71 -3.34 7.70 4.54
N ILE A 72 -4.23 8.33 3.77
CA ILE A 72 -3.99 8.63 2.34
C ILE A 72 -2.75 9.51 2.19
N PHE A 73 -2.61 10.56 3.01
CA PHE A 73 -1.45 11.46 2.97
C PHE A 73 -0.13 10.73 3.27
N LEU A 74 -0.09 9.96 4.36
CA LEU A 74 1.11 9.21 4.76
C LEU A 74 1.47 8.12 3.72
N ALA A 75 0.48 7.50 3.10
CA ALA A 75 0.70 6.54 2.01
C ALA A 75 1.33 7.24 0.78
N LEU A 76 0.82 8.40 0.37
CA LEU A 76 1.38 9.17 -0.75
C LEU A 76 2.83 9.61 -0.48
N VAL A 77 3.12 10.07 0.74
CA VAL A 77 4.49 10.40 1.17
C VAL A 77 5.38 9.16 1.07
N SER A 78 4.93 8.01 1.58
CA SER A 78 5.69 6.76 1.55
C SER A 78 5.99 6.29 0.13
N TYR A 79 5.00 6.37 -0.78
CA TYR A 79 5.20 6.06 -2.20
C TYR A 79 6.20 7.01 -2.87
N THR A 80 6.14 8.31 -2.54
CA THR A 80 7.06 9.31 -3.10
C THR A 80 8.50 9.07 -2.66
N ILE A 81 8.72 8.78 -1.37
CA ILE A 81 10.05 8.43 -0.83
C ILE A 81 10.57 7.17 -1.52
N SER A 82 9.75 6.11 -1.58
CA SER A 82 10.14 4.87 -2.23
C SER A 82 10.45 5.07 -3.72
N LEU A 83 9.67 5.88 -4.43
CA LEU A 83 9.95 6.20 -5.83
C LEU A 83 11.33 6.87 -5.96
N GLY A 84 11.63 7.85 -5.11
CA GLY A 84 12.93 8.50 -5.08
C GLY A 84 14.09 7.56 -4.77
N ASP A 85 13.92 6.65 -3.81
CA ASP A 85 14.93 5.65 -3.44
C ASP A 85 15.20 4.63 -4.56
N ASN A 86 14.13 4.15 -5.21
CA ASN A 86 14.26 3.21 -6.31
C ASN A 86 14.90 3.87 -7.54
N LEU A 87 14.52 5.10 -7.88
CA LEU A 87 15.14 5.86 -8.97
C LEU A 87 16.63 6.13 -8.69
N ALA A 88 16.97 6.51 -7.46
CA ALA A 88 18.37 6.69 -7.07
C ALA A 88 19.21 5.42 -7.25
N THR A 89 18.61 4.26 -6.96
CA THR A 89 19.26 2.95 -7.10
C THR A 89 19.46 2.58 -8.58
N ILE A 90 18.45 2.81 -9.43
CA ILE A 90 18.52 2.53 -10.87
C ILE A 90 19.53 3.47 -11.58
N PHE A 91 19.53 4.75 -11.22
CA PHE A 91 20.36 5.78 -11.85
C PHE A 91 21.69 6.02 -11.13
N HIS A 92 22.07 5.17 -10.16
CA HIS A 92 23.29 5.33 -9.35
C HIS A 92 24.57 5.47 -10.20
N ASN A 93 24.57 4.92 -11.42
CA ASN A 93 25.70 4.97 -12.37
C ASN A 93 25.63 6.14 -13.39
N LYS A 94 24.65 7.04 -13.30
CA LYS A 94 24.55 8.22 -14.18
C LYS A 94 24.59 9.49 -13.32
N HIS A 95 25.78 10.09 -13.22
CA HIS A 95 25.95 11.42 -12.62
C HIS A 95 25.30 12.49 -13.50
N ILE A 96 23.98 12.65 -13.37
CA ILE A 96 23.25 13.78 -13.95
C ILE A 96 23.32 14.92 -12.93
N TYR A 97 24.37 15.72 -13.01
CA TYR A 97 24.48 16.99 -12.30
C TYR A 97 23.88 18.09 -13.19
N ILE A 98 22.86 18.80 -12.70
CA ILE A 98 22.44 20.05 -13.31
C ILE A 98 23.21 21.16 -12.61
N THR A 99 24.26 21.65 -13.26
CA THR A 99 25.24 22.61 -12.71
C THR A 99 24.62 23.94 -12.26
N TRP A 100 23.38 24.25 -12.68
CA TRP A 100 22.72 25.54 -12.44
C TRP A 100 21.87 25.60 -11.17
N MET A 101 21.47 24.45 -10.61
CA MET A 101 20.66 24.35 -9.41
C MET A 101 21.31 23.26 -8.55
N ASN A 102 21.88 23.64 -7.39
CA ASN A 102 22.61 22.74 -6.47
C ASN A 102 21.68 21.71 -5.78
N ILE A 103 20.93 20.95 -6.58
CA ILE A 103 19.92 19.97 -6.19
C ILE A 103 20.52 18.60 -6.43
N SER A 104 20.51 17.74 -5.40
CA SER A 104 20.95 16.35 -5.53
C SER A 104 20.18 15.63 -6.64
N THR A 105 20.87 14.85 -7.46
CA THR A 105 20.30 14.03 -8.54
C THR A 105 19.07 13.22 -8.10
N ARG A 106 19.05 12.77 -6.83
CA ARG A 106 17.93 12.06 -6.20
C ARG A 106 16.65 12.89 -6.13
N HIS A 107 16.74 14.14 -5.69
CA HIS A 107 15.59 15.06 -5.61
C HIS A 107 15.08 15.41 -7.00
N LEU A 108 15.99 15.65 -7.96
CA LEU A 108 15.62 15.97 -9.33
C LEU A 108 14.87 14.83 -10.02
N LEU A 109 15.38 13.59 -9.91
CA LEU A 109 14.71 12.40 -10.45
C LEU A 109 13.34 12.18 -9.80
N THR A 110 13.24 12.41 -8.49
CA THR A 110 11.96 12.28 -7.77
C THR A 110 10.94 13.33 -8.25
N ILE A 111 11.36 14.59 -8.40
CA ILE A 111 10.48 15.67 -8.91
C ILE A 111 10.01 15.35 -10.33
N MET A 112 10.91 14.91 -11.21
CA MET A 112 10.56 14.52 -12.58
C MET A 112 9.57 13.36 -12.60
N ALA A 113 9.79 12.34 -11.77
CA ALA A 113 8.90 11.19 -11.69
C ALA A 113 7.52 11.55 -11.13
N VAL A 114 7.45 12.43 -10.13
CA VAL A 114 6.19 13.00 -9.65
C VAL A 114 5.50 13.72 -10.80
N PHE A 115 6.20 14.60 -11.53
CA PHE A 115 5.63 15.36 -12.65
C PHE A 115 5.10 14.45 -13.78
N ILE A 116 5.82 13.36 -14.09
CA ILE A 116 5.40 12.35 -15.06
C ILE A 116 4.18 11.57 -14.55
N SER A 117 4.08 11.34 -13.23
CA SER A 117 2.94 10.64 -12.62
C SER A 117 1.71 11.53 -12.42
N LEU A 118 1.86 12.86 -12.34
CA LEU A 118 0.75 13.80 -12.11
C LEU A 118 -0.42 13.66 -13.07
N PRO A 119 -0.23 13.46 -14.40
CA PRO A 119 -1.33 13.23 -15.33
C PRO A 119 -2.20 12.03 -14.97
N SER A 120 -1.66 11.01 -14.28
CA SER A 120 -2.45 9.86 -13.83
C SER A 120 -3.50 10.23 -12.79
N LEU A 121 -3.32 11.35 -12.07
CA LEU A 121 -4.30 11.87 -11.11
C LEU A 121 -5.52 12.50 -11.80
N TRP A 122 -5.44 12.80 -13.09
CA TRP A 122 -6.56 13.35 -13.85
C TRP A 122 -7.53 12.28 -14.35
N LEU A 123 -7.19 10.99 -14.16
CA LEU A 123 -8.07 9.87 -14.45
C LEU A 123 -9.24 9.87 -13.46
N ARG A 124 -10.35 10.51 -13.85
CA ARG A 124 -11.59 10.56 -13.06
C ARG A 124 -12.46 9.31 -13.20
N ASP A 125 -12.24 8.50 -14.23
CA ASP A 125 -13.08 7.35 -14.52
C ASP A 125 -12.54 6.05 -13.89
N PHE A 126 -13.42 5.34 -13.17
CA PHE A 126 -13.11 4.03 -12.58
C PHE A 126 -12.65 2.99 -13.61
N SER A 127 -13.08 3.11 -14.87
CA SER A 127 -12.62 2.24 -15.96
C SER A 127 -11.12 2.41 -16.24
N SER A 128 -10.65 3.67 -16.33
CA SER A 128 -9.23 3.98 -16.54
C SER A 128 -8.39 3.59 -15.34
N ILE A 129 -8.90 3.79 -14.11
CA ILE A 129 -8.24 3.35 -12.88
C ILE A 129 -8.15 1.82 -12.84
N SER A 130 -9.21 1.11 -13.23
CA SER A 130 -9.22 -0.36 -13.29
C SER A 130 -8.23 -0.90 -14.34
N PHE A 131 -8.12 -0.25 -15.49
CA PHE A 131 -7.13 -0.60 -16.52
C PHE A 131 -5.69 -0.35 -16.04
N LEU A 132 -5.44 0.79 -15.39
CA LEU A 132 -4.13 1.07 -14.81
C LEU A 132 -3.76 0.07 -13.70
N SER A 133 -4.75 -0.31 -12.88
CA SER A 133 -4.60 -1.30 -11.82
C SER A 133 -4.26 -2.69 -12.37
N SER A 134 -4.90 -3.13 -13.46
CA SER A 134 -4.56 -4.42 -14.09
C SER A 134 -3.12 -4.43 -14.63
N GLY A 135 -2.65 -3.32 -15.21
CA GLY A 135 -1.24 -3.14 -15.56
C GLY A 135 -0.31 -3.25 -14.34
N GLY A 136 -0.68 -2.61 -13.23
CA GLY A 136 0.06 -2.72 -11.96
C GLY A 136 0.14 -4.15 -11.42
N ILE A 137 -0.93 -4.94 -11.53
CA ILE A 137 -0.96 -6.36 -11.15
C ILE A 137 0.01 -7.17 -12.02
N ILE A 138 -0.01 -6.98 -13.33
CA ILE A 138 0.89 -7.67 -14.26
C ILE A 138 2.35 -7.33 -13.93
N MET A 139 2.66 -6.05 -13.70
CA MET A 139 4.01 -5.62 -13.32
C MET A 139 4.46 -6.24 -11.98
N SER A 140 3.56 -6.31 -10.99
CA SER A 140 3.85 -6.97 -9.71
C SER A 140 4.14 -8.46 -9.88
N LEU A 141 3.36 -9.17 -10.72
CA LEU A 141 3.60 -10.57 -11.05
C LEU A 141 4.95 -10.77 -11.76
N MET A 142 5.31 -9.88 -12.69
CA MET A 142 6.62 -9.90 -13.35
C MET A 142 7.77 -9.71 -12.35
N ILE A 143 7.64 -8.79 -11.40
CA ILE A 143 8.64 -8.60 -10.34
C ILE A 143 8.76 -9.87 -9.50
N PHE A 144 7.64 -10.46 -9.08
CA PHE A 144 7.66 -11.68 -8.28
C PHE A 144 8.31 -12.86 -9.03
N ALA A 145 7.98 -13.02 -10.31
CA ALA A 145 8.55 -14.05 -11.18
C ALA A 145 10.05 -13.85 -11.38
N THR A 146 10.50 -12.63 -11.65
CA THR A 146 11.92 -12.33 -11.86
C THR A 146 12.74 -12.53 -10.58
N VAL A 147 12.25 -12.08 -9.42
CA VAL A 147 12.91 -12.32 -8.12
C VAL A 147 12.99 -13.80 -7.78
N SER A 148 11.91 -14.55 -8.04
CA SER A 148 11.90 -16.00 -7.81
C SER A 148 12.86 -16.73 -8.75
N TRP A 149 12.89 -16.34 -10.02
CA TRP A 149 13.78 -16.90 -11.02
C TRP A 149 15.26 -16.64 -10.69
N THR A 150 15.61 -15.41 -10.29
CA THR A 150 16.98 -15.07 -9.89
C THR A 150 17.40 -15.84 -8.65
N ALA A 151 16.51 -16.01 -7.67
CA ALA A 151 16.79 -16.79 -6.47
C ALA A 151 17.15 -18.26 -6.78
N ILE A 152 16.42 -18.89 -7.72
CA ILE A 152 16.63 -20.29 -8.12
C ILE A 152 17.86 -20.44 -9.02
N SER A 153 17.96 -19.63 -10.08
CA SER A 153 18.94 -19.80 -11.15
C SER A 153 20.36 -19.38 -10.74
N TRP A 154 20.50 -18.35 -9.91
CA TRP A 154 21.80 -17.87 -9.42
C TRP A 154 22.19 -18.43 -8.05
N GLY A 155 21.36 -19.32 -7.49
CA GLY A 155 21.64 -19.99 -6.22
C GLY A 155 21.79 -18.99 -5.09
N ALA A 156 20.77 -18.18 -4.83
CA ALA A 156 20.77 -17.22 -3.73
C ALA A 156 21.07 -17.94 -2.41
N LYS A 157 22.28 -17.73 -1.87
CA LYS A 157 22.68 -18.28 -0.58
C LYS A 157 22.15 -17.39 0.53
N ALA A 158 21.57 -18.00 1.57
CA ALA A 158 21.17 -17.27 2.77
C ALA A 158 22.41 -16.61 3.39
N ASN A 159 22.42 -15.28 3.41
CA ASN A 159 23.56 -14.52 3.94
C ASN A 159 23.66 -14.63 5.47
N HIS A 160 22.54 -14.91 6.13
CA HIS A 160 22.42 -15.15 7.57
C HIS A 160 21.16 -15.99 7.85
N ARG A 161 21.04 -16.54 9.06
CA ARG A 161 19.82 -17.23 9.50
C ARG A 161 18.82 -16.24 10.07
N ILE A 162 17.57 -16.32 9.63
CA ILE A 162 16.45 -15.58 10.22
C ILE A 162 16.15 -16.21 11.59
N PRO A 163 16.15 -15.42 12.69
CA PRO A 163 15.84 -15.94 14.01
C PRO A 163 14.37 -16.38 14.13
N ALA A 164 14.05 -17.16 15.18
CA ALA A 164 12.68 -17.61 15.40
C ALA A 164 11.72 -16.45 15.70
N LEU A 165 12.14 -15.47 16.50
CA LEU A 165 11.37 -14.29 16.87
C LEU A 165 12.29 -13.17 17.40
N GLN A 166 12.02 -11.92 17.02
CA GLN A 166 12.66 -10.73 17.58
C GLN A 166 11.60 -9.77 18.14
N LEU A 167 11.22 -9.98 19.40
CA LEU A 167 10.16 -9.21 20.09
C LEU A 167 10.38 -7.69 20.02
N GLN A 168 11.63 -7.24 20.16
CA GLN A 168 12.01 -5.82 20.10
C GLN A 168 11.64 -5.14 18.77
N ASN A 169 11.63 -5.89 17.67
CA ASN A 169 11.34 -5.36 16.33
C ASN A 169 9.85 -5.47 15.97
N ILE A 170 9.05 -6.22 16.74
CA ILE A 170 7.63 -6.48 16.45
C ILE A 170 6.82 -5.18 16.30
N PRO A 171 6.95 -4.17 17.16
CA PRO A 171 6.23 -2.91 16.97
C PRO A 171 6.57 -2.25 15.62
N GLY A 172 7.85 -2.23 15.23
CA GLY A 172 8.28 -1.62 13.96
C GLY A 172 7.78 -2.38 12.73
N ILE A 173 7.92 -3.71 12.72
CA ILE A 173 7.50 -4.54 11.58
C ILE A 173 5.97 -4.66 11.45
N SER A 174 5.23 -4.44 12.54
CA SER A 174 3.75 -4.43 12.51
C SER A 174 3.21 -3.38 11.54
N GLY A 175 3.82 -2.19 11.48
CA GLY A 175 3.46 -1.14 10.53
C GLY A 175 3.69 -1.55 9.07
N LEU A 176 4.79 -2.25 8.81
CA LEU A 176 5.12 -2.76 7.47
C LEU A 176 4.12 -3.83 7.00
N TYR A 177 3.67 -4.70 7.91
CA TYR A 177 2.60 -5.66 7.62
C TYR A 177 1.24 -4.97 7.45
N MET A 178 0.88 -4.03 8.33
CA MET A 178 -0.38 -3.27 8.20
C MET A 178 -0.45 -2.52 6.87
N PHE A 179 0.65 -1.94 6.40
CA PHE A 179 0.71 -1.26 5.11
C PHE A 179 0.34 -2.18 3.93
N SER A 180 0.58 -3.49 4.05
CA SER A 180 0.18 -4.47 3.02
C SER A 180 -1.34 -4.64 2.91
N TYR A 181 -2.09 -4.20 3.93
CA TYR A 181 -3.54 -4.26 4.00
C TYR A 181 -4.22 -2.88 3.92
N ALA A 182 -3.47 -1.81 3.64
CA ALA A 182 -3.96 -0.43 3.58
C ALA A 182 -4.98 -0.16 2.44
N GLY A 183 -5.26 -1.14 1.57
CA GLY A 183 -6.34 -1.05 0.59
C GLY A 183 -7.73 -0.93 1.22
N HIS A 184 -7.86 -1.22 2.53
CA HIS A 184 -9.11 -1.21 3.28
C HIS A 184 -9.88 0.12 3.22
N VAL A 185 -9.18 1.24 3.09
CA VAL A 185 -9.78 2.59 3.01
C VAL A 185 -10.65 2.80 1.77
N VAL A 186 -10.31 2.16 0.64
CA VAL A 186 -11.04 2.34 -0.63
C VAL A 186 -12.23 1.38 -0.79
N PHE A 187 -12.49 0.53 0.21
CA PHE A 187 -13.49 -0.52 0.13
C PHE A 187 -14.93 -0.01 -0.07
N PRO A 188 -15.36 1.10 0.57
CA PRO A 188 -16.66 1.69 0.28
C PRO A 188 -16.81 2.16 -1.18
N ASP A 189 -15.75 2.71 -1.77
CA ASP A 189 -15.76 3.14 -3.16
C ASP A 189 -15.83 1.95 -4.12
N ILE A 190 -15.09 0.87 -3.83
CA ILE A 190 -15.17 -0.40 -4.57
C ILE A 190 -16.58 -0.97 -4.49
N TYR A 191 -17.15 -1.09 -3.28
CA TYR A 191 -18.51 -1.60 -3.06
C TYR A 191 -19.53 -0.88 -3.95
N ARG A 192 -19.42 0.45 -4.04
CA ARG A 192 -20.35 1.28 -4.83
C ARG A 192 -20.10 1.19 -6.33
N ALA A 193 -18.86 0.97 -6.74
CA ALA A 193 -18.50 0.79 -8.15
C ALA A 193 -18.87 -0.61 -8.69
N MET A 194 -19.14 -1.59 -7.83
CA MET A 194 -19.55 -2.93 -8.25
C MET A 194 -20.91 -2.91 -8.96
N LYS A 195 -20.99 -3.61 -10.11
CA LYS A 195 -22.25 -3.86 -10.82
C LYS A 195 -23.27 -4.60 -9.95
N ASP A 196 -22.80 -5.47 -9.06
CA ASP A 196 -23.61 -6.19 -8.08
C ASP A 196 -22.94 -6.11 -6.69
N PRO A 197 -23.31 -5.11 -5.86
CA PRO A 197 -22.73 -4.92 -4.53
C PRO A 197 -22.99 -6.07 -3.56
N SER A 198 -23.98 -6.93 -3.82
CA SER A 198 -24.27 -8.09 -2.96
C SER A 198 -23.12 -9.10 -2.94
N LYS A 199 -22.25 -9.08 -3.96
CA LYS A 199 -21.08 -9.96 -4.08
C LYS A 199 -19.88 -9.49 -3.25
N PHE A 200 -19.89 -8.28 -2.70
CA PHE A 200 -18.74 -7.72 -1.97
C PHE A 200 -18.36 -8.52 -0.70
N THR A 201 -19.34 -9.19 -0.08
CA THR A 201 -19.14 -9.93 1.19
C THR A 201 -18.88 -11.42 0.99
N LYS A 202 -18.79 -11.88 -0.26
CA LYS A 202 -18.46 -13.26 -0.64
C LYS A 202 -16.96 -13.41 -0.83
#